data_AF-A0A382NYV2-F1
#
_entry.id   AF-A0A382NYV2-F1
#
_cell.length_a   1.000
_cell.length_b   1.000
_cell.length_c   1.000
_cell.angle_alpha   90.00
_cell.angle_beta   90.00
_cell.angle_gamma   90.00
#
_symmetry.space_group_name_H-M   'P 1'
#
loop_
_entity.id
_entity.type
_entity.pdbx_description
1 polymer ?
#
loop_
_entity_poly.entity_id
_entity_poly.type
_entity_poly.pdbx_seq_one_letter_code
_entity_poly.pdbx_strand_id
1 'polypeptide(L)'
;MKRALLNKCFLGLGLQILAVFPLAAQVDVDPLGDEPGRITFKDVNALGQAALKAVTAGDYEGLKRLTAYGLEQREWVTMGNEFLERAEAKAKADLKNDKGEEADDIRRKLQRMKEQFKGNKLDEAMKRVESKEKKYGEAFKKLKREGKAMGIDWTRVLFKQMDNSRVRDTGPVNVEQGDLYVIFSSGKKLYHLKLDDCLHSSRLGWLIGPGPIEVGAGMPADHHDHDHDGDDEPGEEAPPRGKAVPRELKKPQP
;
A
#
# COMPACT_ATOMS: atom_id res chain seq x y z
N MET A 1 12.63 -1.21 -29.15
CA MET A 1 12.50 -0.75 -27.74
C MET A 1 11.53 0.43 -27.68
N LYS A 2 10.26 0.21 -27.31
CA LYS A 2 9.26 1.26 -27.01
C LYS A 2 8.22 0.68 -26.02
N ARG A 3 7.67 1.54 -25.14
CA ARG A 3 6.62 1.26 -24.12
C ARG A 3 7.03 0.37 -22.92
N ALA A 4 7.67 1.00 -21.93
CA ALA A 4 7.70 0.56 -20.53
C ALA A 4 7.51 1.78 -19.62
N LEU A 5 6.34 2.43 -19.73
CA LEU A 5 6.06 3.75 -19.12
C LEU A 5 4.59 3.84 -18.64
N LEU A 6 4.10 2.79 -17.96
CA LEU A 6 2.71 2.73 -17.47
C LEU A 6 2.49 1.70 -16.34
N ASN A 7 3.38 1.72 -15.32
CA ASN A 7 3.13 1.09 -14.02
C ASN A 7 3.97 1.80 -12.94
N LYS A 8 3.52 1.74 -11.67
CA LYS A 8 3.90 2.59 -10.50
C LYS A 8 3.08 3.89 -10.38
N CYS A 9 1.93 3.82 -9.71
CA CYS A 9 1.15 5.01 -9.33
C CYS A 9 1.62 5.65 -8.00
N PHE A 10 2.34 4.91 -7.15
CA PHE A 10 2.82 5.39 -5.83
C PHE A 10 4.24 4.91 -5.44
N LEU A 11 4.93 4.12 -6.28
CA LEU A 11 6.14 3.38 -5.87
C LEU A 11 7.45 3.96 -6.45
N GLY A 12 8.26 4.61 -5.60
CA GLY A 12 9.67 4.94 -5.89
C GLY A 12 10.30 5.93 -4.90
N LEU A 13 11.50 5.60 -4.39
CA LEU A 13 12.30 6.30 -3.34
C LEU A 13 11.71 6.19 -1.91
N GLY A 14 12.42 5.77 -0.85
CA GLY A 14 13.73 5.07 -0.75
C GLY A 14 14.62 5.52 0.43
N LEU A 15 14.86 4.64 1.43
CA LEU A 15 15.92 4.69 2.48
C LEU A 15 15.82 5.81 3.57
N GLN A 16 16.39 5.72 4.80
CA GLN A 16 16.76 4.60 5.71
C GLN A 16 17.12 5.11 7.16
N ILE A 17 17.39 4.19 8.11
CA ILE A 17 18.23 4.33 9.35
C ILE A 17 17.72 5.20 10.56
N LEU A 18 17.41 4.52 11.69
CA LEU A 18 17.46 4.91 13.14
C LEU A 18 16.66 6.17 13.64
N ALA A 19 16.22 6.37 14.91
CA ALA A 19 16.01 5.62 16.17
C ALA A 19 15.47 6.63 17.27
N VAL A 20 14.87 6.36 18.46
CA VAL A 20 14.40 5.14 19.19
C VAL A 20 13.46 5.50 20.41
N PHE A 21 12.35 4.78 20.63
CA PHE A 21 11.52 4.65 21.87
C PHE A 21 10.98 5.97 22.58
N PRO A 22 10.21 5.94 23.71
CA PRO A 22 8.74 5.82 23.65
C PRO A 22 7.92 6.73 24.63
N LEU A 23 6.59 6.80 24.46
CA LEU A 23 5.61 6.60 25.56
C LEU A 23 4.17 6.46 25.05
N ALA A 24 3.24 6.03 25.91
CA ALA A 24 1.82 5.79 25.57
C ALA A 24 0.92 6.99 25.93
N ALA A 25 -0.13 7.21 25.12
CA ALA A 25 -1.25 8.09 25.39
C ALA A 25 -2.57 7.44 24.95
N GLN A 26 -3.70 8.01 25.35
CA GLN A 26 -5.04 7.45 25.11
C GLN A 26 -5.61 7.90 23.76
N VAL A 27 -6.55 7.14 23.21
CA VAL A 27 -7.21 7.46 21.93
C VAL A 27 -8.33 8.48 22.17
N ASP A 28 -7.99 9.76 22.14
CA ASP A 28 -8.96 10.82 21.89
C ASP A 28 -9.32 10.82 20.40
N VAL A 29 -10.55 10.41 20.08
CA VAL A 29 -11.12 10.60 18.75
C VAL A 29 -11.55 12.06 18.66
N ASP A 30 -10.81 12.83 17.87
CA ASP A 30 -10.93 14.30 17.76
C ASP A 30 -11.60 14.70 16.42
N PRO A 31 -12.95 14.82 16.37
CA PRO A 31 -13.73 14.93 15.15
C PRO A 31 -13.68 16.33 14.54
N LEU A 32 -12.64 16.60 13.76
CA LEU A 32 -12.41 17.89 13.11
C LEU A 32 -13.15 17.99 11.76
N GLY A 33 -14.34 18.60 11.77
CA GLY A 33 -14.97 19.23 10.60
C GLY A 33 -16.05 18.45 9.86
N ASP A 34 -17.29 18.58 10.32
CA ASP A 34 -18.52 18.76 9.51
C ASP A 34 -18.76 17.88 8.26
N GLU A 35 -18.71 16.54 8.39
CA GLU A 35 -19.46 15.62 7.50
C GLU A 35 -20.00 14.38 8.24
N PRO A 36 -21.31 14.07 8.16
CA PRO A 36 -21.91 12.97 8.93
C PRO A 36 -21.72 11.60 8.25
N GLY A 37 -20.53 11.01 8.36
CA GLY A 37 -20.36 9.59 7.98
C GLY A 37 -18.94 9.02 7.95
N ARG A 38 -17.92 9.85 7.81
CA ARG A 38 -16.51 9.41 7.77
C ARG A 38 -15.84 9.58 9.13
N ILE A 39 -15.00 8.61 9.49
CA ILE A 39 -14.10 8.70 10.64
C ILE A 39 -12.70 9.04 10.09
N THR A 40 -12.13 10.14 10.55
CA THR A 40 -10.74 10.52 10.28
C THR A 40 -9.86 10.10 11.46
N PHE A 41 -8.64 9.63 11.19
CA PHE A 41 -7.77 9.05 12.20
C PHE A 41 -6.43 9.80 12.27
N LYS A 42 -6.26 10.68 13.26
CA LYS A 42 -4.97 11.36 13.47
C LYS A 42 -3.87 10.42 14.01
N ASP A 43 -4.28 9.38 14.72
CA ASP A 43 -3.41 8.36 15.30
C ASP A 43 -3.58 7.01 14.59
N VAL A 44 -2.46 6.32 14.37
CA VAL A 44 -2.43 4.98 13.77
C VAL A 44 -3.12 3.93 14.64
N ASN A 45 -3.08 4.04 15.97
CA ASN A 45 -3.71 3.06 16.86
C ASN A 45 -5.24 3.13 16.78
N ALA A 46 -5.81 4.32 16.67
CA ALA A 46 -7.22 4.54 16.40
C ALA A 46 -7.66 3.87 15.08
N LEU A 47 -6.89 4.04 13.98
CA LEU A 47 -7.15 3.35 12.72
C LEU A 47 -7.06 1.82 12.89
N GLY A 48 -6.01 1.33 13.55
CA GLY A 48 -5.79 -0.10 13.79
C GLY A 48 -6.89 -0.76 14.62
N GLN A 49 -7.39 -0.08 15.64
CA GLN A 49 -8.53 -0.52 16.45
C GLN A 49 -9.82 -0.56 15.62
N ALA A 50 -10.06 0.45 14.78
CA ALA A 50 -11.22 0.46 13.87
C ALA A 50 -11.15 -0.68 12.84
N ALA A 51 -9.99 -0.89 12.22
CA ALA A 51 -9.77 -1.97 11.25
C ALA A 51 -9.94 -3.36 11.88
N LEU A 52 -9.35 -3.58 13.06
CA LEU A 52 -9.50 -4.84 13.80
C LEU A 52 -10.96 -5.08 14.23
N LYS A 53 -11.68 -4.03 14.68
CA LYS A 53 -13.10 -4.11 15.04
C LYS A 53 -14.00 -4.48 13.85
N ALA A 54 -13.74 -3.92 12.67
CA ALA A 54 -14.44 -4.29 11.45
C ALA A 54 -14.14 -5.74 11.05
N VAL A 55 -12.86 -6.13 11.07
CA VAL A 55 -12.40 -7.51 10.80
C VAL A 55 -13.02 -8.52 11.76
N THR A 56 -13.11 -8.24 13.07
CA THR A 56 -13.69 -9.19 14.04
C THR A 56 -15.18 -9.41 13.81
N ALA A 57 -15.94 -8.31 13.70
CA ALA A 57 -17.37 -8.31 13.39
C ALA A 57 -17.70 -8.98 12.04
N GLY A 58 -16.74 -9.01 11.10
CA GLY A 58 -16.98 -9.44 9.71
C GLY A 58 -17.58 -8.33 8.85
N ASP A 59 -17.50 -7.08 9.32
CA ASP A 59 -18.03 -5.89 8.66
C ASP A 59 -17.08 -5.40 7.56
N TYR A 60 -17.31 -5.89 6.35
CA TYR A 60 -16.54 -5.48 5.17
C TYR A 60 -16.76 -4.00 4.80
N GLU A 61 -17.98 -3.48 4.93
CA GLU A 61 -18.29 -2.09 4.58
C GLU A 61 -17.70 -1.11 5.60
N GLY A 62 -17.73 -1.46 6.89
CA GLY A 62 -17.03 -0.73 7.95
C GLY A 62 -15.52 -0.69 7.71
N LEU A 63 -14.91 -1.80 7.27
CA LEU A 63 -13.49 -1.82 6.89
C LEU A 63 -13.23 -0.97 5.63
N LYS A 64 -14.06 -1.11 4.58
CA LYS A 64 -13.95 -0.38 3.31
C LYS A 64 -13.89 1.13 3.52
N ARG A 65 -14.70 1.68 4.43
CA ARG A 65 -14.70 3.11 4.80
C ARG A 65 -13.37 3.62 5.37
N LEU A 66 -12.48 2.74 5.82
CA LEU A 66 -11.14 3.08 6.31
C LEU A 66 -10.08 3.10 5.19
N THR A 67 -10.46 2.81 3.94
CA THR A 67 -9.54 2.53 2.83
C THR A 67 -9.70 3.53 1.68
N ALA A 68 -8.76 3.50 0.73
CA ALA A 68 -8.86 4.17 -0.57
C ALA A 68 -10.15 3.83 -1.37
N TYR A 69 -10.80 2.68 -1.07
CA TYR A 69 -12.07 2.26 -1.68
C TYR A 69 -13.32 2.88 -1.02
N GLY A 70 -13.17 3.52 0.14
CA GLY A 70 -14.23 4.23 0.85
C GLY A 70 -14.30 5.72 0.55
N LEU A 71 -13.42 6.24 -0.31
CA LEU A 71 -13.25 7.66 -0.59
C LEU A 71 -14.27 8.20 -1.61
N GLU A 72 -14.99 9.25 -1.24
CA GLU A 72 -15.86 10.01 -2.13
C GLU A 72 -15.04 10.97 -3.03
N GLN A 73 -15.63 11.43 -4.15
CA GLN A 73 -14.93 12.29 -5.13
C GLN A 73 -14.36 13.58 -4.52
N ARG A 74 -15.11 14.23 -3.60
CA ARG A 74 -14.66 15.44 -2.88
C ARG A 74 -13.41 15.21 -2.02
N GLU A 75 -13.21 13.98 -1.56
CA GLU A 75 -12.14 13.60 -0.65
C GLU A 75 -10.89 13.22 -1.44
N TRP A 76 -11.06 12.54 -2.59
CA TRP A 76 -10.04 12.41 -3.63
C TRP A 76 -9.52 13.78 -4.10
N VAL A 77 -10.42 14.75 -4.34
CA VAL A 77 -10.04 16.14 -4.67
C VAL A 77 -9.29 16.80 -3.52
N THR A 78 -9.76 16.63 -2.27
CA THR A 78 -9.13 17.24 -1.08
C THR A 78 -7.70 16.74 -0.86
N MET A 79 -7.49 15.42 -0.96
CA MET A 79 -6.18 14.77 -0.85
C MET A 79 -5.26 15.14 -2.03
N GLY A 80 -5.80 15.17 -3.25
CA GLY A 80 -5.03 15.57 -4.44
C GLY A 80 -4.56 17.02 -4.39
N ASN A 81 -5.42 17.93 -3.91
CA ASN A 81 -5.07 19.33 -3.68
C ASN A 81 -4.02 19.46 -2.58
N GLU A 82 -4.15 18.74 -1.45
CA GLU A 82 -3.16 18.75 -0.38
C GLU A 82 -1.76 18.34 -0.88
N PHE A 83 -1.67 17.24 -1.63
CA PHE A 83 -0.39 16.79 -2.19
C PHE A 83 0.16 17.74 -3.24
N LEU A 84 -0.70 18.38 -4.05
CA LEU A 84 -0.25 19.41 -4.99
C LEU A 84 0.27 20.67 -4.27
N GLU A 85 -0.39 21.12 -3.20
CA GLU A 85 0.07 22.23 -2.36
C GLU A 85 1.43 21.92 -1.71
N ARG A 86 1.62 20.71 -1.15
CA ARG A 86 2.92 20.24 -0.64
C ARG A 86 3.99 20.27 -1.74
N ALA A 87 3.67 19.81 -2.95
CA ALA A 87 4.59 19.78 -4.09
C ALA A 87 4.98 21.17 -4.58
N GLU A 88 4.03 22.12 -4.64
CA GLU A 88 4.32 23.53 -4.94
C GLU A 88 5.21 24.17 -3.88
N ALA A 89 4.93 23.93 -2.60
CA ALA A 89 5.72 24.47 -1.49
C ALA A 89 7.17 23.95 -1.50
N LYS A 90 7.36 22.64 -1.71
CA LYS A 90 8.68 22.01 -1.81
C LYS A 90 9.44 22.48 -3.04
N ALA A 91 8.85 22.41 -4.24
CA ALA A 91 9.48 22.92 -5.45
C ALA A 91 9.87 24.41 -5.35
N LYS A 92 9.07 25.24 -4.63
CA LYS A 92 9.38 26.66 -4.35
C LYS A 92 10.48 26.85 -3.30
N ALA A 93 10.78 25.86 -2.47
CA ALA A 93 11.93 25.87 -1.58
C ALA A 93 13.20 25.48 -2.34
N ASP A 94 13.16 24.36 -3.06
CA ASP A 94 14.27 23.79 -3.84
C ASP A 94 14.79 24.81 -4.89
N LEU A 95 13.87 25.41 -5.68
CA LEU A 95 14.14 26.44 -6.69
C LEU A 95 14.77 27.75 -6.17
N LYS A 96 14.99 27.93 -4.86
CA LYS A 96 15.79 29.06 -4.32
C LYS A 96 17.29 28.79 -4.39
N ASN A 97 17.68 27.54 -4.27
CA ASN A 97 19.06 27.09 -4.18
C ASN A 97 19.55 26.58 -5.55
N ASP A 98 18.69 25.80 -6.22
CA ASP A 98 19.02 25.01 -7.40
C ASP A 98 18.95 25.85 -8.70
N LYS A 99 19.78 25.50 -9.69
CA LYS A 99 19.93 26.28 -10.94
C LYS A 99 20.17 25.37 -12.14
N GLY A 100 19.90 25.89 -13.34
CA GLY A 100 20.11 25.14 -14.58
C GLY A 100 19.18 23.92 -14.69
N GLU A 101 19.76 22.78 -15.04
CA GLU A 101 19.02 21.54 -15.38
C GLU A 101 18.18 21.00 -14.21
N GLU A 102 18.68 21.08 -12.97
CA GLU A 102 17.97 20.65 -11.76
C GLU A 102 16.68 21.46 -11.56
N ALA A 103 16.78 22.79 -11.69
CA ALA A 103 15.63 23.69 -11.61
C ALA A 103 14.58 23.41 -12.70
N ASP A 104 15.02 23.03 -13.91
CA ASP A 104 14.10 22.69 -15.01
C ASP A 104 13.48 21.30 -14.88
N ASP A 105 14.13 20.30 -14.27
CA ASP A 105 13.44 19.05 -13.91
C ASP A 105 12.50 19.22 -12.71
N ILE A 106 12.82 20.06 -11.71
CA ILE A 106 11.87 20.40 -10.62
C ILE A 106 10.60 21.02 -11.20
N ARG A 107 10.73 22.01 -12.09
CA ARG A 107 9.60 22.62 -12.82
C ARG A 107 8.82 21.57 -13.62
N ARG A 108 9.51 20.65 -14.31
CA ARG A 108 8.91 19.58 -15.13
C ARG A 108 8.22 18.51 -14.26
N LYS A 109 8.76 18.16 -13.10
CA LYS A 109 8.13 17.27 -12.09
C LYS A 109 6.83 17.88 -11.59
N LEU A 110 6.87 19.14 -11.14
CA LEU A 110 5.70 19.87 -10.66
C LEU A 110 4.62 20.01 -11.75
N GLN A 111 5.00 20.35 -12.99
CA GLN A 111 4.04 20.45 -14.10
C GLN A 111 3.39 19.11 -14.44
N ARG A 112 4.15 18.00 -14.45
CA ARG A 112 3.59 16.64 -14.64
C ARG A 112 2.58 16.29 -13.54
N MET A 113 2.86 16.65 -12.29
CA MET A 113 1.94 16.45 -11.17
C MET A 113 0.68 17.32 -11.28
N LYS A 114 0.82 18.61 -11.62
CA LYS A 114 -0.31 19.51 -11.95
C LYS A 114 -1.18 18.97 -13.09
N GLU A 115 -0.59 18.26 -14.04
CA GLU A 115 -1.32 17.62 -15.12
C GLU A 115 -1.98 16.30 -14.74
N GLN A 116 -1.61 15.65 -13.63
CA GLN A 116 -2.30 14.46 -13.10
C GLN A 116 -3.58 14.83 -12.34
N PHE A 117 -3.57 15.95 -11.61
CA PHE A 117 -4.74 16.47 -10.87
C PHE A 117 -5.68 17.36 -11.71
N LYS A 118 -5.53 17.39 -13.03
CA LYS A 118 -6.40 18.17 -13.95
C LYS A 118 -7.43 17.29 -14.66
N GLY A 119 -8.69 17.69 -14.55
CA GLY A 119 -9.80 17.14 -15.32
C GLY A 119 -10.01 15.63 -15.12
N ASN A 120 -10.33 14.93 -16.20
CA ASN A 120 -10.72 13.51 -16.21
C ASN A 120 -9.68 12.54 -15.61
N LYS A 121 -8.42 12.95 -15.43
CA LYS A 121 -7.37 12.06 -14.90
C LYS A 121 -7.57 11.69 -13.44
N LEU A 122 -8.22 12.56 -12.64
CA LEU A 122 -8.60 12.20 -11.27
C LEU A 122 -9.72 11.15 -11.27
N ASP A 123 -10.75 11.34 -12.10
CA ASP A 123 -11.84 10.36 -12.27
C ASP A 123 -11.32 9.01 -12.83
N GLU A 124 -10.32 9.03 -13.71
CA GLU A 124 -9.61 7.82 -14.14
C GLU A 124 -8.83 7.15 -13.01
N ALA A 125 -8.17 7.92 -12.13
CA ALA A 125 -7.46 7.38 -10.98
C ALA A 125 -8.44 6.71 -9.99
N MET A 126 -9.56 7.37 -9.69
CA MET A 126 -10.66 6.82 -8.90
C MET A 126 -11.17 5.50 -9.49
N LYS A 127 -11.56 5.49 -10.77
CA LYS A 127 -12.05 4.27 -11.46
C LYS A 127 -11.03 3.13 -11.48
N ARG A 128 -9.73 3.44 -11.55
CA ARG A 128 -8.66 2.44 -11.44
C ARG A 128 -8.56 1.86 -10.03
N VAL A 129 -8.83 2.64 -8.97
CA VAL A 129 -8.96 2.13 -7.60
C VAL A 129 -10.24 1.31 -7.47
N GLU A 130 -11.41 1.87 -7.78
CA GLU A 130 -12.72 1.18 -7.76
C GLU A 130 -12.67 -0.20 -8.46
N SER A 131 -12.01 -0.31 -9.62
CA SER A 131 -11.85 -1.57 -10.36
C SER A 131 -11.14 -2.70 -9.59
N LYS A 132 -10.36 -2.37 -8.55
CA LYS A 132 -9.69 -3.32 -7.67
C LYS A 132 -10.53 -3.73 -6.45
N GLU A 133 -11.63 -3.03 -6.14
CA GLU A 133 -12.40 -3.26 -4.90
C GLU A 133 -12.85 -4.72 -4.75
N LYS A 134 -13.27 -5.35 -5.85
CA LYS A 134 -13.63 -6.78 -5.87
C LYS A 134 -12.52 -7.68 -5.33
N LYS A 135 -11.26 -7.37 -5.64
CA LYS A 135 -10.09 -8.12 -5.12
C LYS A 135 -9.86 -7.85 -3.63
N TYR A 136 -10.15 -6.63 -3.15
CA TYR A 136 -10.10 -6.30 -1.72
C TYR A 136 -11.16 -7.09 -0.92
N GLY A 137 -12.39 -7.16 -1.43
CA GLY A 137 -13.46 -8.01 -0.86
C GLY A 137 -13.17 -9.52 -0.93
N GLU A 138 -12.39 -9.97 -1.91
CA GLU A 138 -11.87 -11.34 -1.98
C GLU A 138 -10.73 -11.58 -0.97
N ALA A 139 -9.84 -10.60 -0.76
CA ALA A 139 -8.79 -10.63 0.25
C ALA A 139 -9.38 -10.67 1.68
N PHE A 140 -10.39 -9.86 1.99
CA PHE A 140 -11.11 -9.92 3.28
C PHE A 140 -11.69 -11.32 3.56
N LYS A 141 -12.27 -11.96 2.55
CA LYS A 141 -12.80 -13.34 2.64
C LYS A 141 -11.70 -14.40 2.74
N LYS A 142 -10.52 -14.16 2.15
CA LYS A 142 -9.30 -14.98 2.33
C LYS A 142 -8.82 -14.87 3.79
N LEU A 143 -8.63 -13.65 4.29
CA LEU A 143 -8.19 -13.34 5.66
C LEU A 143 -9.05 -14.01 6.74
N LYS A 144 -10.39 -13.92 6.66
CA LYS A 144 -11.27 -14.54 7.68
C LYS A 144 -11.18 -16.07 7.68
N ARG A 145 -10.89 -16.70 6.53
CA ARG A 145 -10.64 -18.15 6.42
C ARG A 145 -9.26 -18.53 6.96
N GLU A 146 -8.23 -17.78 6.60
CA GLU A 146 -6.85 -18.00 7.04
C GLU A 146 -6.70 -17.84 8.56
N GLY A 147 -7.26 -16.77 9.14
CA GLY A 147 -7.28 -16.62 10.60
C GLY A 147 -8.01 -17.77 11.31
N LYS A 148 -9.10 -18.29 10.75
CA LYS A 148 -9.77 -19.49 11.29
C LYS A 148 -8.87 -20.73 11.22
N ALA A 149 -8.13 -20.93 10.12
CA ALA A 149 -7.17 -22.02 9.97
C ALA A 149 -5.97 -21.89 10.94
N MET A 150 -5.53 -20.67 11.24
CA MET A 150 -4.51 -20.37 12.26
C MET A 150 -5.00 -20.53 13.71
N GLY A 151 -6.29 -20.81 13.91
CA GLY A 151 -6.91 -20.97 15.24
C GLY A 151 -7.21 -19.65 15.95
N ILE A 152 -7.42 -18.55 15.21
CA ILE A 152 -7.85 -17.26 15.76
C ILE A 152 -9.33 -17.35 16.14
N ASP A 153 -9.63 -17.24 17.44
CA ASP A 153 -10.97 -16.92 17.90
C ASP A 153 -11.21 -15.42 17.72
N TRP A 154 -11.91 -15.07 16.64
CA TRP A 154 -12.28 -13.70 16.30
C TRP A 154 -13.21 -13.04 17.34
N THR A 155 -13.88 -13.81 18.21
CA THR A 155 -14.72 -13.30 19.30
C THR A 155 -13.91 -12.97 20.56
N ARG A 156 -12.65 -13.41 20.63
CA ARG A 156 -11.74 -13.25 21.78
C ARG A 156 -10.39 -12.67 21.38
N VAL A 157 -10.38 -11.72 20.45
CA VAL A 157 -9.16 -10.93 20.18
C VAL A 157 -9.04 -9.75 21.15
N LEU A 158 -7.80 -9.35 21.43
CA LEU A 158 -7.46 -8.12 22.12
C LEU A 158 -6.38 -7.39 21.33
N PHE A 159 -6.64 -6.14 20.94
CA PHE A 159 -5.63 -5.22 20.41
C PHE A 159 -4.46 -5.11 21.39
N LYS A 160 -3.23 -4.91 20.88
CA LYS A 160 -2.03 -4.64 21.68
C LYS A 160 -1.41 -3.30 21.35
N GLN A 161 -1.06 -3.11 20.08
CA GLN A 161 -0.41 -1.91 19.57
C GLN A 161 -0.56 -1.89 18.04
N MET A 162 -0.30 -0.73 17.44
CA MET A 162 0.20 -0.70 16.07
C MET A 162 1.71 -0.90 16.05
N ASP A 163 2.17 -1.57 15.01
CA ASP A 163 3.52 -1.47 14.52
C ASP A 163 3.48 -0.65 13.22
N ASN A 164 4.07 0.55 13.27
CA ASN A 164 4.25 1.48 12.16
C ASN A 164 5.72 1.57 11.71
N SER A 165 6.55 0.58 12.05
CA SER A 165 7.99 0.54 11.72
C SER A 165 8.31 0.62 10.23
N ARG A 166 7.33 0.45 9.34
CA ARG A 166 7.47 0.55 7.87
C ARG A 166 6.89 1.83 7.26
N VAL A 167 6.28 2.70 8.06
CA VAL A 167 5.90 4.05 7.61
C VAL A 167 7.14 4.92 7.40
N ARG A 168 7.20 5.63 6.28
CA ARG A 168 8.25 6.61 5.95
C ARG A 168 7.61 7.85 5.34
N ASP A 169 8.26 9.01 5.46
CA ASP A 169 8.00 10.11 4.52
C ASP A 169 8.45 9.66 3.12
N THR A 170 7.52 9.56 2.17
CA THR A 170 7.82 9.13 0.80
C THR A 170 7.50 10.19 -0.25
N GLY A 171 8.04 9.97 -1.45
CA GLY A 171 7.73 10.74 -2.65
C GLY A 171 8.23 12.20 -2.66
N PRO A 172 7.85 12.97 -3.70
CA PRO A 172 8.30 14.36 -3.87
C PRO A 172 7.65 15.36 -2.90
N VAL A 173 6.80 14.88 -1.99
CA VAL A 173 5.89 15.69 -1.15
C VAL A 173 6.08 15.52 0.35
N ASN A 174 6.93 14.59 0.78
CA ASN A 174 7.08 14.18 2.18
C ASN A 174 5.70 13.84 2.78
N VAL A 175 5.18 12.68 2.41
CA VAL A 175 3.91 12.16 2.94
C VAL A 175 4.19 10.82 3.61
N GLU A 176 3.77 10.69 4.87
CA GLU A 176 3.90 9.45 5.62
C GLU A 176 3.06 8.35 4.94
N GLN A 177 3.76 7.36 4.37
CA GLN A 177 3.19 6.20 3.71
C GLN A 177 3.97 4.93 4.09
N GLY A 178 3.28 3.80 4.15
CA GLY A 178 3.90 2.49 4.29
C GLY A 178 2.95 1.45 4.89
N ASP A 179 3.46 0.26 5.11
CA ASP A 179 2.68 -0.81 5.73
C ASP A 179 2.46 -0.55 7.23
N LEU A 180 1.21 -0.74 7.68
CA LEU A 180 0.83 -0.71 9.09
C LEU A 180 0.42 -2.11 9.55
N TYR A 181 0.89 -2.53 10.73
CA TYR A 181 0.56 -3.84 11.29
C TYR A 181 -0.21 -3.70 12.60
N VAL A 182 -1.47 -4.12 12.62
CA VAL A 182 -2.24 -4.20 13.88
C VAL A 182 -1.82 -5.45 14.63
N ILE A 183 -1.15 -5.28 15.77
CA ILE A 183 -0.72 -6.40 16.63
C ILE A 183 -1.85 -6.72 17.59
N PHE A 184 -2.28 -7.99 17.62
CA PHE A 184 -3.37 -8.45 18.50
C PHE A 184 -3.09 -9.86 19.07
N SER A 185 -3.73 -10.19 20.19
CA SER A 185 -3.72 -11.55 20.74
C SER A 185 -5.07 -12.21 20.60
N SER A 186 -5.11 -13.52 20.29
CA SER A 186 -6.28 -14.37 20.51
C SER A 186 -5.90 -15.51 21.45
N GLY A 187 -6.59 -15.58 22.60
CA GLY A 187 -6.17 -16.44 23.71
C GLY A 187 -4.75 -16.11 24.18
N LYS A 188 -3.85 -17.11 24.17
CA LYS A 188 -2.43 -16.97 24.54
C LYS A 188 -1.48 -16.71 23.37
N LYS A 189 -1.98 -16.60 22.13
CA LYS A 189 -1.17 -16.41 20.91
C LYS A 189 -1.23 -14.97 20.42
N LEU A 190 -0.12 -14.46 19.89
CA LEU A 190 -0.03 -13.20 19.15
C LEU A 190 -0.18 -13.44 17.64
N TYR A 191 -0.75 -12.42 16.97
CA TYR A 191 -1.02 -12.36 15.55
C TYR A 191 -0.87 -10.90 15.08
N HIS A 192 -0.73 -10.72 13.76
CA HIS A 192 -0.73 -9.40 13.14
C HIS A 192 -1.69 -9.33 11.95
N LEU A 193 -2.24 -8.14 11.73
CA LEU A 193 -3.10 -7.78 10.60
C LEU A 193 -2.32 -6.76 9.75
N LYS A 194 -1.90 -7.13 8.54
CA LYS A 194 -1.25 -6.21 7.60
C LYS A 194 -2.31 -5.31 6.96
N LEU A 195 -2.12 -4.00 7.11
CA LEU A 195 -2.81 -2.95 6.37
C LEU A 195 -1.80 -2.38 5.35
N ASP A 196 -1.97 -2.77 4.10
CA ASP A 196 -1.02 -2.53 2.99
C ASP A 196 -1.16 -1.10 2.43
N ASP A 197 -0.03 -0.49 2.06
CA ASP A 197 0.02 0.82 1.38
C ASP A 197 -0.70 1.97 2.13
N CYS A 198 -0.66 1.98 3.47
CA CYS A 198 -1.34 3.00 4.28
C CYS A 198 -0.71 4.38 4.12
N LEU A 199 -1.53 5.44 4.23
CA LEU A 199 -1.20 6.81 3.82
C LEU A 199 -1.79 7.85 4.80
N HIS A 200 -1.02 8.88 5.15
CA HIS A 200 -1.47 9.99 5.99
C HIS A 200 -1.75 11.26 5.17
N SER A 201 -2.99 11.73 5.19
CA SER A 201 -3.37 13.08 4.72
C SER A 201 -3.53 14.00 5.93
N SER A 202 -2.96 15.21 5.90
CA SER A 202 -3.15 16.17 7.00
C SER A 202 -4.60 16.70 7.08
N ARG A 203 -5.37 16.53 6.00
CA ARG A 203 -6.80 16.88 5.93
C ARG A 203 -7.75 15.73 6.26
N LEU A 204 -7.37 14.46 6.00
CA LEU A 204 -8.24 13.29 6.13
C LEU A 204 -7.78 12.24 7.16
N GLY A 205 -6.59 12.43 7.76
CA GLY A 205 -5.96 11.46 8.66
C GLY A 205 -5.38 10.25 7.93
N TRP A 206 -5.14 9.19 8.71
CA TRP A 206 -4.60 7.91 8.28
C TRP A 206 -5.63 7.06 7.56
N LEU A 207 -5.22 6.48 6.42
CA LEU A 207 -6.05 5.71 5.51
C LEU A 207 -5.33 4.43 5.10
N ILE A 208 -6.10 3.36 4.87
CA ILE A 208 -5.59 2.09 4.34
C ILE A 208 -5.49 2.19 2.81
N GLY A 209 -4.40 1.67 2.25
CA GLY A 209 -4.17 1.70 0.81
C GLY A 209 -5.10 0.80 0.00
N PRO A 210 -4.94 0.79 -1.33
CA PRO A 210 -5.67 -0.12 -2.22
C PRO A 210 -5.10 -1.56 -2.22
N GLY A 211 -4.11 -1.85 -1.38
CA GLY A 211 -3.46 -3.16 -1.29
C GLY A 211 -4.31 -4.26 -0.64
N PRO A 212 -3.85 -5.53 -0.63
CA PRO A 212 -4.53 -6.61 0.06
C PRO A 212 -4.48 -6.44 1.58
N ILE A 213 -5.50 -6.93 2.28
CA ILE A 213 -5.47 -7.06 3.75
C ILE A 213 -5.13 -8.51 4.13
N GLU A 214 -4.13 -8.70 4.99
CA GLU A 214 -3.55 -10.02 5.29
C GLU A 214 -3.41 -10.28 6.80
N VAL A 215 -3.37 -11.55 7.20
CA VAL A 215 -3.21 -11.97 8.60
C VAL A 215 -2.05 -12.95 8.74
N GLY A 216 -1.24 -12.77 9.79
CA GLY A 216 -0.12 -13.65 10.11
C GLY A 216 -0.03 -13.97 11.61
N ALA A 217 0.78 -14.97 11.95
CA ALA A 217 1.03 -15.41 13.32
C ALA A 217 2.31 -14.79 13.89
N GLY A 218 2.32 -14.49 15.19
CA GLY A 218 3.42 -13.78 15.84
C GLY A 218 3.49 -12.29 15.46
N MET A 219 4.65 -11.69 15.71
CA MET A 219 4.99 -10.36 15.15
C MET A 219 5.14 -10.46 13.62
N PRO A 220 4.98 -9.35 12.87
CA PRO A 220 5.43 -9.33 11.47
C PRO A 220 6.91 -9.69 11.40
N ALA A 221 7.30 -10.47 10.39
CA ALA A 221 8.69 -10.85 10.21
C ALA A 221 9.52 -9.62 9.82
N ASP A 222 10.72 -9.48 10.41
CA ASP A 222 11.72 -8.47 10.05
C ASP A 222 12.27 -8.75 8.65
N HIS A 223 11.47 -8.40 7.65
CA HIS A 223 11.92 -8.21 6.29
C HIS A 223 12.81 -6.97 6.28
N HIS A 224 14.10 -7.18 6.53
CA HIS A 224 15.11 -6.45 5.78
C HIS A 224 14.74 -6.55 4.30
N ASP A 225 14.68 -5.41 3.62
CA ASP A 225 14.34 -5.34 2.20
C ASP A 225 15.42 -6.07 1.38
N HIS A 226 15.17 -7.35 1.11
CA HIS A 226 15.88 -8.06 0.06
C HIS A 226 15.28 -7.59 -1.26
N ASP A 227 16.02 -6.75 -1.99
CA ASP A 227 15.68 -6.36 -3.35
C ASP A 227 15.42 -7.62 -4.20
N HIS A 228 14.15 -7.87 -4.51
CA HIS A 228 13.75 -9.06 -5.25
C HIS A 228 13.83 -8.78 -6.76
N ASP A 229 15.04 -8.50 -7.22
CA ASP A 229 15.46 -8.67 -8.61
C ASP A 229 15.51 -10.18 -8.92
N GLY A 230 14.32 -10.78 -8.94
CA GLY A 230 14.05 -12.15 -9.33
C GLY A 230 13.23 -12.15 -10.60
N ASP A 231 13.90 -12.08 -11.75
CA ASP A 231 13.26 -12.32 -13.04
C ASP A 231 12.80 -13.79 -13.10
N ASP A 232 11.51 -14.04 -12.85
CA ASP A 232 10.82 -15.28 -13.20
C ASP A 232 10.78 -15.40 -14.74
N GLU A 233 11.90 -15.78 -15.35
CA GLU A 233 11.92 -16.22 -16.75
C GLU A 233 10.98 -17.43 -16.88
N PRO A 234 9.97 -17.39 -17.79
CA PRO A 234 9.13 -18.55 -18.05
C PRO A 234 9.96 -19.61 -18.76
N GLY A 235 10.45 -20.58 -17.98
CA GLY A 235 11.41 -21.60 -18.43
C GLY A 235 11.01 -22.27 -19.75
N GLU A 236 11.93 -22.24 -20.71
CA GLU A 236 11.69 -22.70 -22.08
C GLU A 236 11.29 -24.18 -22.12
N GLU A 237 10.05 -24.46 -22.52
CA GLU A 237 9.45 -25.81 -22.42
C GLU A 237 10.11 -26.77 -23.43
N ALA A 238 11.11 -27.52 -22.95
CA ALA A 238 11.90 -28.41 -23.78
C ALA A 238 11.03 -29.45 -24.51
N PRO A 239 11.14 -29.58 -25.85
CA PRO A 239 10.23 -30.40 -26.65
C PRO A 239 10.32 -31.89 -26.29
N PRO A 240 9.19 -32.62 -26.28
CA PRO A 240 9.13 -33.98 -25.73
C PRO A 240 9.98 -34.98 -26.52
N ARG A 241 10.59 -35.93 -25.79
CA ARG A 241 11.51 -36.96 -26.33
C ARG A 241 10.83 -37.88 -27.36
N GLY A 242 10.93 -37.49 -28.63
CA GLY A 242 10.54 -38.30 -29.79
C GLY A 242 11.44 -39.52 -30.00
N LYS A 243 10.82 -40.70 -30.05
CA LYS A 243 11.38 -42.06 -30.22
C LYS A 243 12.59 -42.14 -31.19
N ALA A 244 13.61 -42.89 -30.79
CA ALA A 244 14.75 -43.23 -31.65
C ALA A 244 14.36 -44.17 -32.81
N VAL A 245 14.96 -43.92 -33.98
CA VAL A 245 14.92 -44.77 -35.18
C VAL A 245 16.37 -44.84 -35.71
N PRO A 246 16.88 -46.02 -36.15
CA PRO A 246 18.34 -46.26 -36.20
C PRO A 246 19.06 -45.61 -37.39
N ARG A 247 20.37 -45.39 -37.22
CA ARG A 247 21.29 -45.00 -38.30
C ARG A 247 21.45 -46.14 -39.31
N GLU A 248 21.09 -45.92 -40.56
CA GLU A 248 21.56 -46.77 -41.66
C GLU A 248 23.04 -46.48 -41.99
N LEU A 249 23.82 -47.54 -42.15
CA LEU A 249 25.21 -47.51 -42.60
C LEU A 249 25.25 -47.63 -44.13
N LYS A 250 25.50 -46.52 -44.85
CA LYS A 250 25.95 -46.62 -46.24
C LYS A 250 27.44 -46.97 -46.29
N LYS A 251 27.74 -48.09 -46.96
CA LYS A 251 29.08 -48.58 -47.26
C LYS A 251 29.77 -47.74 -48.35
N PRO A 252 31.11 -47.82 -48.49
CA PRO A 252 31.88 -46.94 -49.38
C PRO A 252 31.71 -47.24 -50.89
N GLN A 253 32.36 -46.36 -51.64
CA GLN A 253 32.50 -46.26 -53.11
C GLN A 253 32.96 -47.53 -53.84
N PRO A 254 32.77 -47.57 -55.17
CA PRO A 254 33.84 -47.21 -56.12
C PRO A 254 33.76 -45.78 -56.67
#